data_AF-A0A2Y9BBR8-F1
#
_entry.id   AF-A0A2Y9BBR8-F1
#
_cell.length_a   1.000
_cell.length_b   1.000
_cell.length_c   1.000
_cell.angle_alpha   90.00
_cell.angle_beta   90.00
_cell.angle_gamma   90.00
#
_symmetry.space_group_name_H-M   'P 1'
#
loop_
_entity.id
_entity.type
_entity.pdbx_description
1 polymer ?
#
loop_
_entity_poly.entity_id
_entity_poly.type
_entity_poly.pdbx_seq_one_letter_code
_entity_poly.pdbx_strand_id
1 'polypeptide(L)'
;MIDTAAQEAASRAQWAEIEGQAKLPARAMIDLHFNAGPEADATEFMGWLEDRGYDVEHFPAEDDEEEAIEVQTPVVDLTLERILVEERTCSEAALRFGFVPAGWGFMGA
;
A
#
# COMPACT_ATOMS: atom_id res chain seq x y z
N MET A 1 -5.05 9.65 -12.97
CA MET A 1 -4.85 8.23 -13.32
C MET A 1 -3.39 7.90 -13.03
N ILE A 2 -3.12 6.83 -12.28
CA ILE A 2 -1.75 6.38 -12.02
C ILE A 2 -1.11 5.81 -13.29
N ASP A 3 0.19 6.04 -13.45
CA ASP A 3 1.00 5.30 -14.41
C ASP A 3 1.38 3.95 -13.79
N THR A 4 0.58 2.93 -14.11
CA THR A 4 0.77 1.56 -13.57
C THR A 4 2.09 0.95 -14.01
N ALA A 5 2.62 1.32 -15.18
CA ALA A 5 3.90 0.82 -15.66
C ALA A 5 5.06 1.43 -14.88
N ALA A 6 4.98 2.73 -14.57
CA ALA A 6 5.95 3.40 -13.71
C ALA A 6 5.91 2.88 -12.27
N GLN A 7 4.71 2.64 -11.71
CA GLN A 7 4.56 2.05 -10.38
C GLN A 7 5.20 0.66 -10.29
N GLU A 8 4.86 -0.23 -11.24
CA GLU A 8 5.46 -1.57 -11.27
C GLU A 8 6.99 -1.51 -11.40
N ALA A 9 7.51 -0.62 -12.25
CA ALA A 9 8.95 -0.43 -12.40
C ALA A 9 9.63 0.04 -11.10
N ALA A 10 8.99 0.96 -10.36
CA ALA A 10 9.47 1.42 -9.06
C ALA A 10 9.51 0.28 -8.03
N SER A 11 8.44 -0.51 -7.92
CA SER A 11 8.37 -1.63 -6.97
C SER A 11 9.37 -2.75 -7.31
N ARG A 12 9.61 -3.00 -8.60
CA ARG A 12 10.68 -3.91 -9.03
C ARG A 12 12.07 -3.42 -8.63
N ALA A 13 12.33 -2.12 -8.76
CA ALA A 13 13.60 -1.52 -8.36
C ALA A 13 13.80 -1.60 -6.84
N GLN A 14 12.78 -1.23 -6.05
CA GLN A 14 12.79 -1.33 -4.60
C GLN A 14 12.99 -2.78 -4.13
N TRP A 15 12.28 -3.75 -4.71
CA TRP A 15 12.46 -5.16 -4.39
C TRP A 15 13.91 -5.63 -4.61
N ALA A 16 14.48 -5.30 -5.78
CA ALA A 16 15.86 -5.68 -6.12
C ALA A 16 16.88 -5.05 -5.17
N GLU A 17 16.63 -3.82 -4.72
CA GLU A 17 17.46 -3.16 -3.70
C GLU A 17 17.40 -3.90 -2.36
N ILE A 18 16.20 -4.21 -1.85
CA ILE A 18 16.01 -4.87 -0.55
C ILE A 18 16.60 -6.29 -0.57
N GLU A 19 16.33 -7.05 -1.63
CA GLU A 19 16.87 -8.41 -1.80
C GLU A 19 18.41 -8.40 -1.87
N GLY A 20 19.01 -7.34 -2.41
CA GLY A 20 20.46 -7.15 -2.44
C GLY A 20 21.09 -6.80 -1.10
N GLN A 21 20.32 -6.28 -0.14
CA GLN A 21 20.82 -5.81 1.15
C GLN A 21 20.63 -6.82 2.29
N ALA A 22 19.55 -7.61 2.26
CA ALA A 22 19.21 -8.50 3.37
C ALA A 22 18.49 -9.77 2.90
N LYS A 23 18.54 -10.81 3.75
CA LYS A 23 17.68 -11.98 3.56
C LYS A 23 16.24 -11.61 3.89
N LEU A 24 15.36 -11.71 2.89
CA LEU A 24 13.93 -11.50 3.05
C LEU A 24 13.29 -12.62 3.89
N PRO A 25 12.30 -12.30 4.74
CA PRO A 25 11.47 -13.33 5.36
C PRO A 25 10.65 -14.04 4.28
N ALA A 26 10.35 -15.33 4.49
CA ALA A 26 9.52 -16.08 3.56
C ALA A 26 8.06 -15.62 3.58
N ARG A 27 7.61 -15.11 4.73
CA ARG A 27 6.25 -14.61 4.96
C ARG A 27 6.27 -13.30 5.71
N ALA A 28 5.36 -12.40 5.35
CA ALA A 28 5.26 -11.08 5.94
C ALA A 28 3.84 -10.53 5.78
N MET A 29 3.54 -9.47 6.52
CA MET A 29 2.45 -8.55 6.19
C MET A 29 3.01 -7.51 5.23
N ILE A 30 2.33 -7.28 4.11
CA ILE A 30 2.64 -6.17 3.20
C ILE A 30 1.88 -4.96 3.72
N ASP A 31 2.58 -3.85 3.80
CA ASP A 31 2.11 -2.59 4.34
C ASP A 31 2.09 -1.57 3.19
N LEU A 32 0.93 -0.98 2.89
CA LEU A 32 0.74 -0.04 1.77
C LEU A 32 0.32 1.32 2.33
N HIS A 33 0.97 2.38 1.86
CA HIS A 33 0.68 3.75 2.28
C HIS A 33 -0.10 4.52 1.21
N PHE A 34 -1.06 5.31 1.66
CA PHE A 34 -1.84 6.22 0.83
C PHE A 34 -1.99 7.59 1.48
N ASN A 35 -1.75 8.64 0.71
CA ASN A 35 -1.97 10.03 1.15
C ASN A 35 -3.30 10.55 0.62
N ALA A 36 -3.98 11.37 1.40
CA ALA A 36 -5.23 12.01 0.97
C ALA A 36 -4.98 12.99 -0.17
N GLY A 37 -5.79 12.87 -1.23
CA GLY A 37 -5.92 13.89 -2.26
C GLY A 37 -7.08 14.85 -1.95
N PRO A 38 -7.33 15.83 -2.85
CA PRO A 38 -8.35 16.87 -2.63
C PRO A 38 -9.78 16.37 -2.47
N GLU A 39 -10.08 15.16 -2.95
CA GLU A 39 -11.40 14.54 -2.94
C GLU A 39 -11.38 13.22 -2.15
N ALA A 40 -10.46 13.08 -1.19
CA ALA A 40 -10.32 11.88 -0.37
C ALA A 40 -11.59 11.58 0.41
N ASP A 41 -12.07 10.35 0.30
CA ASP A 41 -13.14 9.78 1.12
C ASP A 41 -12.59 8.60 1.91
N ALA A 42 -12.06 8.91 3.11
CA ALA A 42 -11.46 7.92 3.98
C ALA A 42 -12.47 6.83 4.39
N THR A 43 -13.73 7.21 4.61
CA THR A 43 -14.76 6.27 5.12
C THR A 43 -15.04 5.18 4.08
N GLU A 44 -15.29 5.57 2.83
CA GLU A 44 -15.57 4.61 1.76
C GLU A 44 -14.34 3.80 1.37
N PHE A 45 -13.14 4.38 1.41
CA PHE A 45 -11.92 3.64 1.11
C PHE A 45 -11.61 2.59 2.19
N MET A 46 -11.68 2.96 3.47
CA MET A 46 -11.49 2.02 4.58
C MET A 46 -12.51 0.88 4.51
N GLY A 47 -13.79 1.18 4.32
CA GLY A 47 -14.82 0.14 4.20
C GLY A 47 -14.55 -0.81 3.04
N TRP A 48 -14.08 -0.31 1.89
CA TRP A 48 -13.70 -1.15 0.75
C TRP A 48 -12.53 -2.09 1.07
N LEU A 49 -11.56 -1.64 1.85
CA LEU A 49 -10.38 -2.41 2.27
C LEU A 49 -10.77 -3.47 3.31
N GLU A 50 -11.49 -3.09 4.35
CA GLU A 50 -11.93 -4.00 5.42
C GLU A 50 -12.82 -5.13 4.88
N ASP A 51 -13.71 -4.83 3.94
CA ASP A 51 -14.55 -5.83 3.24
C ASP A 51 -13.72 -6.89 2.49
N ARG A 52 -12.43 -6.64 2.24
CA ARG A 52 -11.48 -7.54 1.58
C ARG A 52 -10.50 -8.19 2.55
N GLY A 53 -10.62 -7.91 3.84
CA GLY A 53 -9.81 -8.50 4.90
C GLY A 53 -8.43 -7.86 5.06
N TYR A 54 -8.24 -6.63 4.59
CA TYR A 54 -7.11 -5.81 5.00
C TYR A 54 -7.33 -5.28 6.41
N ASP A 55 -6.24 -5.12 7.16
CA ASP A 55 -6.21 -4.32 8.38
C ASP A 55 -5.87 -2.88 8.00
N VAL A 56 -6.56 -1.91 8.58
CA VAL A 56 -6.52 -0.52 8.12
C VAL A 56 -6.29 0.42 9.29
N GLU A 57 -5.28 1.26 9.19
CA GLU A 57 -5.03 2.34 10.13
C GLU A 57 -5.23 3.69 9.42
N HIS A 58 -6.03 4.55 10.04
CA HIS A 58 -6.35 5.88 9.52
C HIS A 58 -5.73 6.96 10.39
N PHE A 59 -4.89 7.76 9.76
CA PHE A 59 -4.23 8.92 10.33
C PHE A 59 -4.94 10.17 9.80
N PRO A 60 -5.92 10.74 10.54
CA PRO A 60 -6.59 11.96 10.11
C PRO A 60 -5.59 13.12 10.01
N ALA A 61 -5.88 14.11 9.18
CA ALA A 61 -5.05 15.31 9.10
C ALA A 61 -5.02 16.04 10.46
N GLU A 62 -3.82 16.24 11.01
CA GLU A 62 -3.57 16.95 12.26
C GLU A 62 -2.48 18.01 12.07
N ASP A 63 -2.75 19.25 12.46
CA ASP A 63 -1.83 20.39 12.34
C ASP A 63 -1.18 20.52 10.93
N ASP A 64 0.10 20.17 10.81
CA ASP A 64 0.91 20.25 9.59
C ASP A 64 1.04 18.88 8.88
N GLU A 65 0.34 17.84 9.35
CA GLU A 65 0.37 16.48 8.79
C GLU A 65 -0.80 16.25 7.83
N GLU A 66 -0.50 15.67 6.66
CA GLU A 66 -1.51 15.27 5.69
C GLU A 66 -2.23 14.00 6.17
N GLU A 67 -3.53 13.89 5.88
CA GLU A 67 -4.27 12.66 6.14
C GLU A 67 -3.68 11.48 5.36
N ALA A 68 -3.52 10.35 6.05
CA ALA A 68 -2.95 9.14 5.48
C ALA A 68 -3.72 7.89 5.92
N ILE A 69 -3.65 6.85 5.09
CA ILE A 69 -4.15 5.51 5.40
C ILE A 69 -3.01 4.51 5.18
N GLU A 70 -2.80 3.66 6.18
CA GLU A 70 -1.95 2.48 6.11
C GLU A 70 -2.81 1.23 5.98
N VAL A 71 -2.40 0.32 5.09
CA VAL A 71 -3.16 -0.88 4.76
C VAL A 71 -2.26 -2.09 4.87
N GLN A 72 -2.61 -3.01 5.75
CA GLN A 72 -1.87 -4.24 5.97
C GLN A 72 -2.60 -5.45 5.43
N THR A 73 -1.88 -6.29 4.68
CA THR A 73 -2.36 -7.62 4.35
C THR A 73 -2.31 -8.53 5.58
N PRO A 74 -3.10 -9.61 5.60
CA PRO A 74 -2.77 -10.78 6.42
C PRO A 74 -1.34 -11.27 6.11
N VAL A 75 -0.80 -12.16 6.95
CA VAL A 75 0.52 -12.77 6.69
C VAL A 75 0.46 -13.63 5.42
N VAL A 76 1.13 -13.17 4.37
CA VAL A 76 1.23 -13.82 3.05
C VAL A 76 2.64 -14.30 2.77
N ASP A 77 2.82 -15.10 1.71
CA ASP A 77 4.15 -15.36 1.16
C ASP A 77 4.71 -14.05 0.58
N LEU A 78 5.90 -13.65 1.02
CA LEU A 78 6.52 -12.41 0.59
C LEU A 78 7.25 -12.65 -0.74
N THR A 79 6.59 -12.28 -1.83
CA THR A 79 7.13 -12.34 -3.18
C THR A 79 6.87 -11.03 -3.91
N LEU A 80 7.73 -10.70 -4.88
CA LEU A 80 7.52 -9.56 -5.76
C LEU A 80 6.15 -9.63 -6.46
N GLU A 81 5.74 -10.80 -6.94
CA GLU A 81 4.44 -10.98 -7.58
C GLU A 81 3.29 -10.61 -6.64
N ARG A 82 3.35 -11.05 -5.39
CA ARG A 82 2.33 -10.70 -4.39
C ARG A 82 2.32 -9.19 -4.14
N ILE A 83 3.46 -8.55 -3.94
CA ILE A 83 3.54 -7.08 -3.76
C ILE A 83 2.90 -6.34 -4.92
N LEU A 84 3.26 -6.70 -6.16
CA LEU A 84 2.71 -6.03 -7.34
C LEU A 84 1.19 -6.19 -7.45
N VAL A 85 0.64 -7.34 -7.06
CA VAL A 85 -0.81 -7.58 -7.03
C VAL A 85 -1.50 -6.72 -5.98
N GLU A 86 -0.98 -6.69 -4.75
CA GLU A 86 -1.58 -5.91 -3.65
C GLU A 86 -1.49 -4.42 -3.91
N GLU A 87 -0.29 -3.94 -4.26
CA GLU A 87 -0.04 -2.53 -4.55
C GLU A 87 -0.95 -2.04 -5.68
N ARG A 88 -1.06 -2.79 -6.79
CA ARG A 88 -1.94 -2.40 -7.91
C ARG A 88 -3.41 -2.39 -7.49
N THR A 89 -3.86 -3.44 -6.82
CA THR A 89 -5.27 -3.60 -6.42
C THR A 89 -5.70 -2.46 -5.51
N CYS A 90 -4.91 -2.15 -4.49
CA CYS A 90 -5.22 -1.07 -3.57
C CYS A 90 -4.99 0.30 -4.19
N SER A 91 -4.00 0.48 -5.07
CA SER A 91 -3.77 1.76 -5.77
C SER A 91 -4.90 2.14 -6.73
N GLU A 92 -5.43 1.17 -7.47
CA GLU A 92 -6.58 1.39 -8.35
C GLU A 92 -7.85 1.75 -7.53
N ALA A 93 -8.01 1.16 -6.34
CA ALA A 93 -9.10 1.50 -5.43
C ALA A 93 -8.90 2.89 -4.80
N ALA A 94 -7.70 3.18 -4.27
CA ALA A 94 -7.35 4.46 -3.64
C ALA A 94 -7.71 5.65 -4.54
N LEU A 95 -7.34 5.58 -5.83
CA LEU A 95 -7.65 6.62 -6.80
C LEU A 95 -9.16 6.87 -6.99
N ARG A 96 -9.99 5.83 -6.88
CA ARG A 96 -11.45 5.99 -6.99
C ARG A 96 -12.04 6.73 -5.80
N PHE A 97 -11.36 6.68 -4.66
CA PHE A 97 -11.77 7.32 -3.41
C PHE A 97 -10.93 8.57 -3.09
N GLY A 98 -10.21 9.11 -4.07
CA GLY A 98 -9.47 10.37 -3.92
C GLY A 98 -8.13 10.27 -3.19
N PHE A 99 -7.62 9.07 -2.89
CA PHE A 99 -6.30 8.85 -2.30
C PHE A 99 -5.22 8.62 -3.37
N VAL A 100 -3.97 8.89 -2.99
CA VAL A 100 -2.79 8.72 -3.84
C VAL A 100 -1.84 7.69 -3.21
N PRO A 101 -1.40 6.65 -3.96
CA PRO A 101 -0.40 5.71 -3.47
C PRO A 101 0.92 6.41 -3.13
N ALA A 102 1.45 6.11 -1.94
CA ALA A 102 2.66 6.74 -1.39
C ALA A 102 3.82 5.75 -1.22
N GLY A 103 3.57 4.43 -1.28
CA GLY A 103 4.61 3.41 -1.29
C GLY A 103 4.17 2.13 -0.60
N TRP A 104 5.13 1.25 -0.37
CA TRP A 104 4.92 0.01 0.36
C TRP A 104 6.14 -0.40 1.18
N GLY A 105 5.87 -1.16 2.23
CA GLY A 105 6.82 -1.85 3.07
C GLY A 105 6.33 -3.25 3.43
N PHE A 106 7.02 -3.89 4.36
CA PHE A 106 6.59 -5.16 4.93
C PHE A 106 7.13 -5.36 6.34
N MET A 107 6.41 -6.13 7.13
CA MET A 107 6.83 -6.59 8.45
C MET A 107 6.90 -8.11 8.48
N GLY A 108 8.08 -8.64 8.79
CA GLY A 108 8.30 -10.09 8.91
C GLY A 108 7.48 -10.68 10.06
N ALA A 109 6.87 -11.85 9.79
CA ALA A 109 6.11 -12.62 10.78
C ALA A 109 6.97 -13.71 11.45
#